data_AF-A0A528ALJ1-F1
#
_entry.id   AF-A0A528ALJ1-F1
#
_cell.length_a   1.000
_cell.length_b   1.000
_cell.length_c   1.000
_cell.angle_alpha   90.00
_cell.angle_beta   90.00
_cell.angle_gamma   90.00
#
_symmetry.space_group_name_H-M   'P 1'
#
loop_
_entity.id
_entity.type
_entity.pdbx_description
1 polymer ?
#
loop_
_entity_poly.entity_id
_entity_poly.type
_entity_poly.pdbx_seq_one_letter_code
_entity_poly.pdbx_strand_id
1 'polypeptide(L)'
;MRGAPAWHRHRSGQHPSTVLALRANPSSPTRGEGRAARVAAPLAILRLSLLFLVLPALSARAAMSIQEVTSSKGITAWLVEDYSVPLVAIRFVFDGGATQDPAGKEGLANLMSGLFDEGAGNLDSEAFQIKLDDVGAEMSFEAARDGIYGSMRMLAEQRDAAFDLLRLAVTEPRFDQAPIDRIRAQVLSGIIANELDPDTLAQRKWLEALYGTHPYARPEEGTRQS
;
A
#
# COMPACT_ATOMS: atom_id res chain seq x y z
N MET A 1 10.58 -1.93 -60.67
CA MET A 1 9.56 -2.60 -61.50
C MET A 1 8.20 -2.23 -60.91
N ARG A 2 7.46 -1.30 -61.54
CA ARG A 2 6.15 -1.54 -62.22
C ARG A 2 5.21 -2.43 -61.38
N GLY A 3 4.02 -2.06 -60.93
CA GLY A 3 3.17 -0.89 -61.10
C GLY A 3 1.83 -1.17 -60.39
N ALA A 4 1.11 -0.14 -59.95
CA ALA A 4 -0.34 -0.19 -59.74
C ALA A 4 -1.05 0.09 -61.09
N PRO A 5 -2.39 0.22 -61.22
CA PRO A 5 -3.53 -0.02 -60.31
C PRO A 5 -4.72 -0.77 -61.02
N ALA A 6 -5.85 -0.99 -60.35
CA ALA A 6 -7.14 -1.09 -61.05
C ALA A 6 -8.34 -0.75 -60.14
N TRP A 7 -9.06 0.28 -60.54
CA TRP A 7 -10.37 0.71 -60.05
C TRP A 7 -11.47 0.05 -60.90
N HIS A 8 -12.65 -0.21 -60.33
CA HIS A 8 -13.88 -0.34 -61.11
C HIS A 8 -15.01 0.49 -60.50
N ARG A 9 -15.65 1.31 -61.36
CA ARG A 9 -16.74 2.23 -61.03
C ARG A 9 -17.81 2.13 -62.14
N HIS A 10 -19.09 2.06 -61.74
CA HIS A 10 -20.31 2.51 -62.48
C HIS A 10 -20.69 1.79 -63.80
N ARG A 11 -21.94 1.72 -64.29
CA ARG A 11 -23.22 2.47 -64.12
C ARG A 11 -24.38 1.69 -64.82
N SER A 12 -25.59 1.66 -64.25
CA SER A 12 -26.88 2.23 -64.73
C SER A 12 -27.65 1.62 -65.93
N GLY A 13 -28.97 1.46 -65.74
CA GLY A 13 -30.06 1.61 -66.72
C GLY A 13 -31.40 1.69 -65.96
N GLN A 14 -32.02 2.86 -65.77
CA GLN A 14 -33.03 3.58 -66.60
C GLN A 14 -34.42 2.90 -66.73
N HIS A 15 -35.39 3.45 -65.98
CA HIS A 15 -36.80 3.85 -66.22
C HIS A 15 -37.51 3.45 -67.55
N PRO A 16 -38.87 3.29 -67.62
CA PRO A 16 -39.83 4.40 -67.40
C PRO A 16 -41.33 4.13 -67.01
N SER A 17 -42.03 5.25 -66.71
CA SER A 17 -43.46 5.62 -66.95
C SER A 17 -44.67 5.08 -66.13
N THR A 18 -45.19 5.97 -65.26
CA THR A 18 -46.56 6.54 -65.15
C THR A 18 -47.81 5.77 -65.62
N VAL A 19 -48.86 5.64 -64.77
CA VAL A 19 -50.27 6.10 -64.96
C VAL A 19 -51.07 6.01 -63.63
N LEU A 20 -51.94 7.02 -63.46
CA LEU A 20 -52.84 7.40 -62.36
C LEU A 20 -54.23 6.72 -62.44
N ALA A 21 -54.81 6.27 -61.32
CA ALA A 21 -56.27 6.18 -61.04
C ALA A 21 -56.48 5.80 -59.55
N LEU A 22 -56.85 6.73 -58.65
CA LEU A 22 -58.19 7.23 -58.31
C LEU A 22 -59.16 6.20 -57.66
N ARG A 23 -59.41 6.47 -56.36
CA ARG A 23 -60.53 6.09 -55.46
C ARG A 23 -60.55 4.70 -54.79
N ALA A 24 -60.36 4.72 -53.47
CA ALA A 24 -61.41 4.41 -52.50
C ALA A 24 -61.06 4.96 -51.09
N ASN A 25 -61.99 5.70 -50.48
CA ASN A 25 -62.14 5.89 -49.03
C ASN A 25 -63.39 5.05 -48.66
N PRO A 26 -63.55 4.36 -47.50
CA PRO A 26 -63.34 4.88 -46.13
C PRO A 26 -62.78 3.85 -45.11
N SER A 27 -62.34 4.22 -43.91
CA SER A 27 -63.18 4.45 -42.72
C SER A 27 -62.41 5.14 -41.59
N SER A 28 -63.17 5.86 -40.77
CA SER A 28 -62.81 6.71 -39.62
C SER A 28 -61.73 6.17 -38.67
N PRO A 29 -60.99 7.05 -37.95
CA PRO A 29 -59.97 6.63 -37.01
C PRO A 29 -60.63 5.91 -35.83
N THR A 30 -60.33 4.62 -35.65
CA THR A 30 -60.64 3.91 -34.41
C THR A 30 -59.81 4.54 -33.29
N ARG A 31 -60.56 5.26 -32.47
CA ARG A 31 -60.21 5.77 -31.17
C ARG A 31 -59.64 4.64 -30.31
N GLY A 32 -58.35 4.73 -30.00
CA GLY A 32 -57.83 4.24 -28.73
C GLY A 32 -56.94 3.00 -28.81
N GLU A 33 -55.74 3.12 -29.38
CA GLU A 33 -54.67 2.14 -29.14
C GLU A 33 -53.32 2.81 -29.44
N GLY A 34 -52.84 3.64 -28.52
CA GLY A 34 -51.57 4.35 -28.72
C GLY A 34 -51.03 5.13 -27.53
N ARG A 35 -51.70 5.08 -26.38
CA ARG A 35 -51.22 5.75 -25.15
C ARG A 35 -50.42 4.83 -24.23
N ALA A 36 -50.75 3.54 -24.16
CA ALA A 36 -50.06 2.61 -23.25
C ALA A 36 -48.59 2.39 -23.63
N ALA A 37 -48.29 2.19 -24.92
CA ALA A 37 -46.92 1.95 -25.40
C ALA A 37 -46.01 3.21 -25.36
N ARG A 38 -46.59 4.42 -25.41
CA ARG A 38 -45.81 5.68 -25.39
C ARG A 38 -45.38 6.12 -23.99
N VAL A 39 -46.02 5.60 -22.94
CA VAL A 39 -45.69 5.92 -21.53
C VAL A 39 -44.91 4.79 -20.85
N ALA A 40 -45.04 3.55 -21.34
CA ALA A 40 -44.28 2.40 -20.81
C ALA A 40 -42.76 2.52 -21.03
N ALA A 41 -42.33 3.04 -22.19
CA ALA A 41 -40.91 3.20 -22.53
C ALA A 41 -40.14 4.18 -21.61
N PRO A 42 -40.61 5.42 -21.33
CA PRO A 42 -39.90 6.33 -20.43
C PRO A 42 -39.90 5.86 -18.97
N LEU A 43 -40.94 5.14 -18.53
CA LEU A 43 -41.01 4.60 -17.17
C LEU A 43 -40.04 3.43 -16.97
N ALA A 44 -39.87 2.59 -17.99
CA ALA A 44 -38.87 1.51 -17.99
C ALA A 44 -37.44 2.05 -18.03
N ILE A 45 -37.17 3.10 -18.83
CA ILE A 45 -35.87 3.79 -18.86
C ILE A 45 -35.60 4.46 -17.52
N LEU A 46 -36.56 5.17 -16.93
CA LEU A 46 -36.40 5.79 -15.62
C LEU A 46 -36.11 4.74 -14.53
N ARG A 47 -36.79 3.60 -14.54
CA ARG A 47 -36.53 2.49 -13.60
C ARG A 47 -35.16 1.86 -13.82
N LEU A 48 -34.73 1.66 -15.07
CA LEU A 48 -33.41 1.13 -15.38
C LEU A 48 -32.31 2.12 -14.98
N SER A 49 -32.51 3.42 -15.23
CA SER A 49 -31.62 4.49 -14.78
C SER A 49 -31.56 4.59 -13.27
N LEU A 50 -32.70 4.46 -12.57
CA LEU A 50 -32.72 4.42 -11.10
C LEU A 50 -31.99 3.18 -10.57
N LEU A 51 -32.19 2.02 -11.21
CA LEU A 51 -31.49 0.79 -10.86
C LEU A 51 -29.98 0.96 -11.04
N PHE A 52 -29.55 1.55 -12.16
CA PHE A 52 -28.14 1.83 -12.48
C PHE A 52 -27.52 2.89 -11.55
N LEU A 53 -28.32 3.83 -11.03
CA LEU A 53 -27.87 4.82 -10.06
C LEU A 53 -27.73 4.24 -8.64
N VAL A 54 -28.58 3.28 -8.27
CA VAL A 54 -28.65 2.70 -6.91
C VAL A 54 -27.73 1.47 -6.76
N LEU A 55 -27.51 0.69 -7.82
CA LEU A 55 -26.60 -0.46 -7.84
C LEU A 55 -25.16 -0.14 -7.35
N PRO A 56 -24.47 0.91 -7.84
CA PRO A 56 -23.12 1.24 -7.36
C PRO A 56 -23.11 1.73 -5.91
N ALA A 57 -24.22 2.27 -5.40
CA ALA A 57 -24.33 2.68 -3.99
C ALA A 57 -24.40 1.50 -3.02
N LEU A 58 -24.82 0.31 -3.48
CA LEU A 58 -24.79 -0.92 -2.69
C LEU A 58 -23.39 -1.55 -2.64
N SER A 59 -22.59 -1.40 -3.70
CA SER A 59 -21.21 -1.90 -3.78
C SER A 59 -20.21 -1.06 -2.97
N ALA A 60 -20.61 0.12 -2.48
CA ALA A 60 -19.72 1.04 -1.76
C ALA A 60 -19.52 0.72 -0.27
N ARG A 61 -20.07 -0.39 0.25
CA ARG A 61 -19.77 -0.86 1.61
C ARG A 61 -18.52 -1.74 1.65
N ALA A 62 -17.41 -1.24 1.12
CA ALA A 62 -16.07 -1.76 1.42
C ALA A 62 -15.53 -1.08 2.69
N ALA A 63 -16.32 -1.08 3.77
CA ALA A 63 -15.85 -0.60 5.05
C ALA A 63 -14.91 -1.67 5.64
N MET A 64 -13.62 -1.37 5.73
CA MET A 64 -12.69 -2.22 6.47
C MET A 64 -13.16 -2.30 7.92
N SER A 65 -13.53 -3.50 8.37
CA SER A 65 -13.94 -3.73 9.75
C SER A 65 -12.68 -3.81 10.62
N ILE A 66 -12.39 -2.74 11.34
CA ILE A 66 -11.28 -2.69 12.31
C ILE A 66 -11.77 -3.29 13.62
N GLN A 67 -11.13 -4.37 14.07
CA GLN A 67 -11.38 -5.02 15.34
C GLN A 67 -10.30 -4.61 16.34
N GLU A 68 -10.69 -4.16 17.53
CA GLU A 68 -9.74 -3.94 18.62
C GLU A 68 -9.56 -5.24 19.40
N VAL A 69 -8.32 -5.70 19.52
CA VAL A 69 -7.94 -6.88 20.30
C VAL A 69 -6.97 -6.47 21.39
N THR A 70 -7.16 -6.99 22.60
CA THR A 70 -6.28 -6.71 23.73
C THR A 70 -5.68 -8.01 24.24
N SER A 71 -4.36 -8.06 24.35
CA SER A 71 -3.67 -9.23 24.91
C SER A 71 -3.93 -9.37 26.41
N SER A 72 -3.67 -10.54 26.98
CA SER A 72 -3.76 -10.77 28.43
C SER A 72 -2.81 -9.87 29.24
N LYS A 73 -1.77 -9.33 28.61
CA LYS A 73 -0.81 -8.38 29.20
C LYS A 73 -1.16 -6.91 28.93
N GLY A 74 -2.32 -6.63 28.33
CA GLY A 74 -2.81 -5.26 28.10
C GLY A 74 -2.26 -4.57 26.85
N ILE A 75 -1.68 -5.32 25.90
CA ILE A 75 -1.24 -4.75 24.62
C ILE A 75 -2.46 -4.68 23.69
N THR A 76 -2.85 -3.48 23.27
CA THR A 76 -3.90 -3.26 22.29
C THR A 76 -3.35 -3.37 20.87
N ALA A 77 -4.05 -4.07 20.00
CA ALA A 77 -3.80 -4.10 18.57
C ALA A 77 -5.10 -3.90 17.78
N TRP A 78 -4.97 -3.33 16.59
CA TRP A 78 -6.06 -3.17 15.64
C TRP A 78 -5.91 -4.21 14.53
N LEU A 79 -6.86 -5.14 14.47
CA LEU A 79 -6.91 -6.22 13.51
C LEU A 79 -7.84 -5.87 12.36
N VAL A 80 -7.34 -5.99 11.14
CA VAL A 80 -8.14 -6.00 9.92
C VAL A 80 -7.95 -7.36 9.27
N GLU A 81 -9.05 -8.07 9.03
CA GLU A 81 -9.03 -9.38 8.40
C GLU A 81 -9.42 -9.24 6.92
N ASP A 82 -8.53 -9.71 6.04
CA ASP A 82 -8.77 -9.87 4.61
C ASP A 82 -8.23 -11.24 4.18
N TYR A 83 -9.13 -12.10 3.71
CA TYR A 83 -8.84 -13.47 3.34
C TYR A 83 -8.60 -13.66 1.82
N SER A 84 -8.50 -12.56 1.07
CA SER A 84 -8.21 -12.59 -0.37
C SER A 84 -6.76 -12.99 -0.67
N VAL A 85 -5.84 -12.75 0.27
CA VAL A 85 -4.41 -13.06 0.14
C VAL A 85 -3.94 -13.80 1.39
N PRO A 86 -3.24 -14.94 1.28
CA PRO A 86 -2.78 -15.73 2.43
C PRO A 86 -1.50 -15.12 3.06
N LEU A 87 -1.57 -13.85 3.45
CA LEU A 87 -0.49 -13.12 4.10
C LEU A 87 -0.97 -12.55 5.43
N VAL A 88 -0.05 -12.50 6.39
CA VAL A 88 -0.21 -11.74 7.63
C VAL A 88 0.83 -10.63 7.63
N ALA A 89 0.39 -9.41 7.93
CA ALA A 89 1.28 -8.27 8.11
C ALA A 89 1.02 -7.66 9.48
N ILE A 90 2.10 -7.35 10.20
CA ILE A 90 2.04 -6.71 11.50
C ILE A 90 2.96 -5.49 11.52
N ARG A 91 2.55 -4.49 12.29
CA ARG A 91 3.36 -3.34 12.67
C ARG A 91 3.17 -3.11 14.15
N PHE A 92 4.26 -2.81 14.84
CA PHE A 92 4.24 -2.53 16.27
C PHE A 92 5.25 -1.43 16.57
N VAL A 93 5.09 -0.81 17.73
CA VAL A 93 5.97 0.24 18.22
C VAL A 93 6.22 0.02 19.70
N PHE A 94 7.46 0.27 20.11
CA PHE A 94 7.83 0.45 21.51
C PHE A 94 8.08 1.93 21.77
N ASP A 95 7.53 2.45 22.86
CA ASP A 95 7.91 3.77 23.37
C ASP A 95 9.42 3.79 23.63
N GLY A 96 10.11 4.82 23.16
CA GLY A 96 11.56 4.73 23.05
C GLY A 96 12.15 5.78 22.15
N GLY A 97 13.14 5.36 21.36
CA GLY A 97 13.68 6.14 20.26
C GLY A 97 14.94 6.94 20.60
N ALA A 98 15.48 7.59 19.57
CA ALA A 98 16.76 8.27 19.59
C ALA A 98 16.82 9.46 20.55
N THR A 99 15.69 10.00 21.00
CA THR A 99 15.67 11.08 22.00
C THR A 99 16.17 10.61 23.38
N GLN A 100 16.16 9.30 23.61
CA GLN A 100 16.69 8.67 24.82
C GLN A 100 18.18 8.33 24.72
N ASP A 101 18.80 8.55 23.56
CA ASP A 101 20.23 8.32 23.38
C ASP A 101 21.03 9.18 24.38
N PRO A 102 21.95 8.58 25.15
CA PRO A 102 22.82 9.32 26.04
C PRO A 102 23.63 10.37 25.27
N ALA A 103 23.94 11.48 25.91
CA ALA A 103 24.81 12.50 25.30
C ALA A 103 26.17 11.89 24.92
N GLY A 104 26.61 12.13 23.69
CA GLY A 104 27.83 11.53 23.11
C GLY A 104 27.66 10.08 22.64
N LYS A 105 26.44 9.56 22.62
CA LYS A 105 26.06 8.25 22.04
C LYS A 105 24.84 8.38 21.13
N GLU A 106 24.71 9.54 20.47
CA GLU A 106 23.68 9.77 19.47
C GLU A 106 23.81 8.73 18.34
N GLY A 107 22.68 8.13 17.93
CA GLY A 107 22.63 7.06 16.95
C GLY A 107 22.59 5.66 17.56
N LEU A 108 22.60 5.54 18.90
CA LEU A 108 22.55 4.25 19.60
C LEU A 108 21.25 3.51 19.30
N ALA A 109 20.09 4.18 19.40
CA ALA A 109 18.81 3.57 19.07
C ALA A 109 18.75 3.10 17.61
N ASN A 110 19.28 3.90 16.68
CA ASN A 110 19.34 3.57 15.25
C ASN A 110 20.24 2.36 14.96
N LEU A 111 21.43 2.33 15.55
CA LEU A 111 22.34 1.19 15.42
C LEU A 111 21.73 -0.08 16.01
N MET A 112 21.14 0.01 17.20
CA MET A 112 20.47 -1.11 17.86
C MET A 112 19.28 -1.63 17.01
N SER A 113 18.45 -0.73 16.47
CA SER A 113 17.30 -1.14 15.67
C SER A 113 17.73 -1.92 14.43
N GLY A 114 18.79 -1.47 13.74
CA GLY A 114 19.34 -2.16 12.57
C GLY A 114 20.05 -3.49 12.86
N LEU A 115 20.03 -3.97 14.10
CA LEU A 115 20.65 -5.23 14.51
C LEU A 115 19.63 -6.26 15.02
N PHE A 116 18.34 -5.92 15.14
CA PHE A 116 17.33 -6.85 15.67
C PHE A 116 17.07 -8.05 14.74
N ASP A 117 17.28 -7.88 13.44
CA ASP A 117 17.15 -8.92 12.41
C ASP A 117 18.51 -9.56 12.01
N GLU A 118 19.58 -9.21 12.71
CA GLU A 118 20.96 -9.67 12.42
C GLU A 118 21.36 -10.93 13.20
N GLY A 119 20.38 -11.70 13.66
CA GLY A 119 20.56 -12.95 14.40
C GLY A 119 19.98 -12.88 15.81
N ALA A 120 19.43 -14.01 16.26
CA ALA A 120 18.73 -14.10 17.53
C ALA A 120 18.83 -15.50 18.16
N GLY A 121 18.86 -15.56 19.48
CA GLY A 121 19.05 -16.79 20.24
C GLY A 121 20.30 -17.55 19.81
N ASN A 122 20.12 -18.78 19.35
CA ASN A 122 21.20 -19.64 18.85
C ASN A 122 21.43 -19.54 17.32
N LEU A 123 20.71 -18.66 16.62
CA LEU A 123 20.82 -18.47 15.18
C LEU A 123 21.69 -17.25 14.90
N ASP A 124 22.87 -17.45 14.32
CA ASP A 124 23.67 -16.34 13.78
C ASP A 124 22.95 -15.65 12.61
N SER A 125 23.55 -14.57 12.08
CA SER A 125 22.90 -13.75 11.04
C SER A 125 22.50 -14.57 9.81
N GLU A 126 23.37 -15.46 9.33
CA GLU A 126 23.07 -16.27 8.14
C GLU A 126 21.95 -17.28 8.42
N ALA A 127 22.06 -18.02 9.54
CA ALA A 127 21.04 -19.00 9.91
C ALA A 127 19.68 -18.35 10.19
N PHE A 128 19.66 -17.15 10.78
CA PHE A 128 18.43 -16.42 11.05
C PHE A 128 17.75 -15.95 9.76
N GLN A 129 18.51 -15.41 8.81
CA GLN A 129 17.99 -14.97 7.51
C GLN A 129 17.49 -16.15 6.67
N ILE A 130 18.23 -17.27 6.62
CA ILE A 130 17.75 -18.50 5.97
C ILE A 130 16.43 -18.96 6.60
N LYS A 131 16.31 -18.88 7.92
CA LYS A 131 15.09 -19.32 8.60
C LYS A 131 13.90 -18.42 8.32
N LEU A 132 14.12 -17.11 8.12
CA LEU A 132 13.08 -16.17 7.65
C LEU A 132 12.63 -16.51 6.22
N ASP A 133 13.56 -16.78 5.32
CA ASP A 133 13.28 -17.18 3.95
C ASP A 133 12.48 -18.50 3.89
N ASP A 134 12.88 -19.50 4.69
CA ASP A 134 12.21 -20.80 4.77
C ASP A 134 10.73 -20.70 5.14
N VAL A 135 10.38 -19.74 6.00
CA VAL A 135 8.99 -19.50 6.44
C VAL A 135 8.27 -18.44 5.58
N GLY A 136 8.95 -17.92 4.56
CA GLY A 136 8.41 -16.88 3.67
C GLY A 136 8.06 -15.60 4.42
N ALA A 137 8.95 -15.16 5.30
CA ALA A 137 8.77 -13.96 6.09
C ALA A 137 9.89 -12.93 5.89
N GLU A 138 9.53 -11.66 5.99
CA GLU A 138 10.44 -10.52 6.03
C GLU A 138 10.13 -9.72 7.30
N MET A 139 11.16 -9.21 7.97
CA MET A 139 11.01 -8.32 9.12
C MET A 139 11.96 -7.13 8.99
N SER A 140 11.60 -6.02 9.61
CA SER A 140 12.46 -4.84 9.69
C SER A 140 12.19 -4.06 10.96
N PHE A 141 13.19 -3.31 11.39
CA PHE A 141 13.13 -2.45 12.56
C PHE A 141 13.75 -1.09 12.24
N GLU A 142 13.15 -0.03 12.77
CA GLU A 142 13.66 1.34 12.63
C GLU A 142 13.47 2.10 13.94
N ALA A 143 14.43 2.95 14.28
CA ALA A 143 14.28 3.91 15.35
C ALA A 143 13.85 5.26 14.78
N ALA A 144 12.88 5.89 15.43
CA ALA A 144 12.58 7.30 15.28
C ALA A 144 12.94 8.04 16.58
N ARG A 145 12.59 9.32 16.66
CA ARG A 145 12.80 10.14 17.87
C ARG A 145 12.17 9.56 19.14
N ASP A 146 10.91 9.13 19.04
CA ASP A 146 10.08 8.79 20.19
C ASP A 146 9.59 7.34 20.21
N GLY A 147 10.06 6.53 19.26
CA GLY A 147 9.65 5.14 19.17
C GLY A 147 10.63 4.28 18.40
N ILE A 148 10.58 2.99 18.68
CA ILE A 148 11.22 1.95 17.88
C ILE A 148 10.11 1.15 17.22
N TYR A 149 10.07 1.19 15.90
CA TYR A 149 9.06 0.54 15.10
C TYR A 149 9.60 -0.78 14.59
N GLY A 150 8.74 -1.79 14.60
CA GLY A 150 9.00 -3.06 13.93
C GLY A 150 7.88 -3.40 12.98
N SER A 151 8.23 -4.02 11.88
CA SER A 151 7.28 -4.54 10.90
C SER A 151 7.64 -5.95 10.49
N MET A 152 6.63 -6.75 10.18
CA MET A 152 6.83 -8.10 9.68
C MET A 152 5.70 -8.48 8.74
N ARG A 153 6.05 -9.17 7.65
CA ARG A 153 5.10 -9.78 6.73
C ARG A 153 5.48 -11.24 6.54
N MET A 154 4.48 -12.13 6.48
CA MET A 154 4.70 -13.58 6.43
C MET A 154 3.57 -14.29 5.69
N LEU A 155 3.83 -15.52 5.23
CA LEU A 155 2.80 -16.44 4.76
C LEU A 155 1.88 -16.85 5.92
N ALA A 156 0.56 -16.80 5.71
CA ALA A 156 -0.42 -17.08 6.77
C ALA A 156 -0.31 -18.51 7.34
N GLU A 157 0.10 -19.48 6.51
CA GLU A 157 0.32 -20.88 6.93
C GLU A 157 1.54 -21.03 7.84
N GLN A 158 2.53 -20.13 7.74
CA GLN A 158 3.77 -20.18 8.51
C GLN A 158 3.79 -19.22 9.71
N ARG A 159 2.65 -18.61 10.03
CA ARG A 159 2.56 -17.52 11.02
C ARG A 159 3.15 -17.86 12.37
N ASP A 160 2.97 -19.09 12.86
CA ASP A 160 3.42 -19.48 14.19
C ASP A 160 4.96 -19.52 14.25
N ALA A 161 5.60 -20.15 13.24
CA ALA A 161 7.06 -20.19 13.12
C ALA A 161 7.66 -18.79 12.89
N ALA A 162 6.98 -17.95 12.11
CA ALA A 162 7.38 -16.57 11.86
C ALA A 162 7.29 -15.72 13.15
N PHE A 163 6.21 -15.84 13.93
CA PHE A 163 6.08 -15.16 15.22
C PHE A 163 7.12 -15.64 16.24
N ASP A 164 7.54 -16.90 16.20
CA ASP A 164 8.64 -17.39 17.04
C ASP A 164 9.97 -16.70 16.71
N LEU A 165 10.25 -16.45 15.42
CA LEU A 165 11.43 -15.69 15.00
C LEU A 165 11.35 -14.24 15.45
N LEU A 166 10.19 -13.59 15.31
CA LEU A 166 10.00 -12.24 15.80
C LEU A 166 10.18 -12.15 17.31
N ARG A 167 9.64 -13.12 18.07
CA ARG A 167 9.85 -13.21 19.51
C ARG A 167 11.34 -13.28 19.81
N LEU A 168 12.08 -14.18 19.16
CA LEU A 168 13.52 -14.31 19.35
C LEU A 168 14.26 -13.01 19.05
N ALA A 169 13.98 -12.36 17.92
CA ALA A 169 14.58 -11.09 17.52
C ALA A 169 14.43 -10.03 18.62
N VAL A 170 13.23 -9.87 19.16
CA VAL A 170 12.94 -8.82 20.17
C VAL A 170 13.46 -9.20 21.57
N THR A 171 13.43 -10.47 21.96
CA THR A 171 13.76 -10.87 23.34
C THR A 171 15.20 -11.34 23.54
N GLU A 172 15.83 -11.86 22.48
CA GLU A 172 17.15 -12.51 22.52
C GLU A 172 18.01 -12.13 21.29
N PRO A 173 18.14 -10.85 20.90
CA PRO A 173 19.02 -10.45 19.80
C PRO A 173 20.47 -10.75 20.14
N ARG A 174 21.27 -11.19 19.16
CA ARG A 174 22.65 -11.63 19.40
C ARG A 174 23.66 -10.49 19.52
N PHE A 175 23.48 -9.44 18.72
CA PHE A 175 24.42 -8.32 18.63
C PHE A 175 25.88 -8.78 18.45
N ASP A 176 26.08 -9.72 17.52
CA ASP A 176 27.42 -10.22 17.19
C ASP A 176 28.29 -9.08 16.61
N GLN A 177 29.59 -9.12 16.89
CA GLN A 177 30.52 -8.04 16.53
C GLN A 177 30.59 -7.80 15.01
N ALA A 178 30.56 -8.86 14.20
CA ALA A 178 30.66 -8.73 12.75
C ALA A 178 29.45 -7.97 12.14
N PRO A 179 28.18 -8.30 12.46
CA PRO A 179 27.04 -7.47 12.11
C PRO A 179 27.13 -6.04 12.65
N ILE A 180 27.54 -5.85 13.91
CA ILE A 180 27.72 -4.50 14.49
C ILE A 180 28.65 -3.66 13.61
N ASP A 181 29.80 -4.19 13.24
CA ASP A 181 30.79 -3.46 12.46
C ASP A 181 30.28 -3.15 11.05
N ARG A 182 29.54 -4.09 10.44
CA ARG A 182 28.93 -3.90 9.11
C ARG A 182 27.84 -2.83 9.14
N ILE A 183 26.89 -2.92 10.07
CA ILE A 183 25.80 -1.93 10.20
C ILE A 183 26.37 -0.57 10.56
N ARG A 184 27.35 -0.49 11.47
CA ARG A 184 28.04 0.78 11.78
C ARG A 184 28.68 1.39 10.53
N ALA A 185 29.36 0.60 9.70
CA ALA A 185 29.97 1.08 8.45
C ALA A 185 28.92 1.59 7.45
N GLN A 186 27.76 0.92 7.36
CA GLN A 186 26.65 1.37 6.53
C GLN A 186 26.07 2.70 7.04
N VAL A 187 25.81 2.82 8.35
CA VAL A 187 25.32 4.06 8.97
C VAL A 187 26.31 5.21 8.75
N LEU A 188 27.60 4.98 8.99
CA LEU A 188 28.63 5.98 8.74
C LEU A 188 28.67 6.44 7.27
N SER A 189 28.48 5.52 6.33
CA SER A 189 28.41 5.87 4.90
C SER A 189 27.19 6.73 4.59
N GLY A 190 26.05 6.45 5.22
CA GLY A 190 24.85 7.29 5.15
C GLY A 190 25.08 8.69 5.69
N ILE A 191 25.67 8.81 6.89
CA ILE A 191 26.02 10.11 7.51
C ILE A 191 26.95 10.92 6.59
N ILE A 192 27.96 10.28 5.97
CA ILE A 192 28.86 10.95 5.03
C ILE A 192 28.11 11.46 3.80
N ALA A 193 27.18 10.68 3.25
CA ALA A 193 26.36 11.10 2.12
C ALA A 193 25.43 12.26 2.49
N ASN A 194 24.79 12.20 3.66
CA ASN A 194 23.88 13.22 4.19
C ASN A 194 24.57 14.56 4.43
N GLU A 195 25.87 14.58 4.73
CA GLU A 195 26.65 15.82 4.82
C GLU A 195 26.82 16.56 3.49
N LEU A 196 26.57 15.88 2.36
CA LEU A 196 26.61 16.47 1.03
C LEU A 196 25.22 16.86 0.52
N ASP A 197 24.15 16.54 1.27
CA ASP A 197 22.78 16.82 0.90
C ASP A 197 22.27 18.15 1.50
N PRO A 198 21.96 19.18 0.69
CA PRO A 198 21.49 20.47 1.19
C PRO A 198 20.21 20.40 2.02
N ASP A 199 19.28 19.51 1.67
CA ASP A 199 18.00 19.39 2.36
C ASP A 199 18.20 18.81 3.76
N THR A 200 19.03 17.78 3.89
CA THR A 200 19.43 17.22 5.20
C THR A 200 20.16 18.25 6.06
N LEU A 201 21.09 19.02 5.48
CA LEU A 201 21.79 20.09 6.19
C LEU A 201 20.82 21.18 6.67
N ALA A 202 19.89 21.60 5.82
CA ALA A 202 18.87 22.61 6.15
C ALA A 202 17.96 22.12 7.28
N GLN A 203 17.47 20.88 7.19
CA GLN A 203 16.64 20.27 8.22
C GLN A 203 17.38 20.18 9.56
N ARG A 204 18.66 19.78 9.56
CA ARG A 204 19.47 19.75 10.78
C ARG A 204 19.61 21.13 11.43
N LYS A 205 19.92 22.16 10.63
CA LYS A 205 20.02 23.55 11.13
C LYS A 205 18.68 24.09 11.62
N TRP A 206 17.59 23.73 10.96
CA TRP A 206 16.24 24.07 11.39
C TRP A 206 15.92 23.45 12.76
N LEU A 207 16.21 22.16 12.95
CA LEU A 207 16.00 21.49 14.24
C LEU A 207 16.89 22.06 15.35
N GLU A 208 18.18 22.33 15.07
CA GLU A 208 19.09 23.02 16.00
C GLU A 208 18.53 24.39 16.42
N ALA A 209 17.98 25.17 15.48
CA ALA A 209 17.42 26.49 15.77
C ALA A 209 16.13 26.44 16.59
N LEU A 210 15.27 25.45 16.34
CA LEU A 210 14.00 25.29 17.06
C LEU A 210 14.19 24.72 18.47
N TYR A 211 15.05 23.71 18.60
CA TYR A 211 15.13 22.88 19.80
C TYR A 211 16.39 23.16 20.64
N GLY A 212 17.38 23.87 20.11
CA GLY A 212 18.60 24.22 20.83
C GLY A 212 19.33 23.00 21.36
N THR A 213 19.41 22.86 22.68
CA THR A 213 20.07 21.73 23.36
C THR A 213 19.14 20.55 23.65
N HIS A 214 17.85 20.66 23.31
CA HIS A 214 16.87 19.58 23.53
C HIS A 214 17.20 18.36 22.66
N PRO A 215 16.95 17.11 23.10
CA PRO A 215 17.25 15.90 22.32
C PRO A 215 16.67 15.87 20.91
N TYR A 216 15.57 16.58 20.66
CA TYR A 216 14.98 16.73 19.31
C TYR A 216 15.86 17.51 18.32
N ALA A 217 16.86 18.25 18.78
CA ALA A 217 17.85 18.86 17.90
C ALA A 217 18.88 17.84 17.38
N ARG A 218 18.99 16.66 18.02
CA ARG A 218 20.02 15.67 17.71
C ARG A 218 19.64 14.85 16.47
N PRO A 219 20.62 14.48 15.63
CA PRO A 219 20.39 13.55 14.51
C PRO A 219 20.06 12.16 15.03
N GLU A 220 19.05 11.51 14.45
CA GLU A 220 18.56 10.17 14.85
C GLU A 220 19.58 9.06 14.50
N GLU A 221 20.28 9.23 13.39
CA GLU A 221 21.35 8.33 12.94
C GLU A 221 22.68 8.52 13.68
N GLY A 222 22.79 9.57 14.50
CA GLY A 222 24.02 9.94 15.20
C GLY A 222 24.94 10.85 14.42
N THR A 223 26.21 10.84 14.79
CA THR A 223 27.28 11.62 14.18
C THR A 223 28.46 10.72 13.83
N ARG A 224 29.45 11.22 13.09
CA ARG A 224 30.66 10.43 12.80
C ARG A 224 31.44 10.03 14.06
N GLN A 225 31.28 10.78 15.15
CA GLN A 225 32.03 10.61 16.39
C GLN A 225 31.29 9.77 17.44
N SER A 226 29.98 9.60 17.31
CA SER A 226 29.10 8.97 18.31
C SER A 226 28.69 7.56 17.94
#